data_AF-A0A0P7JND9-F1
#
_entry.id   AF-A0A0P7JND9-F1
#
_cell.length_a   1.000
_cell.length_b   1.000
_cell.length_c   1.000
_cell.angle_alpha   90.00
_cell.angle_beta   90.00
_cell.angle_gamma   90.00
#
_symmetry.space_group_name_H-M   'P 1'
#
loop_
_entity.id
_entity.type
_entity.pdbx_description
1 polymer ?
#
loop_
_entity_poly.entity_id
_entity_poly.type
_entity_poly.pdbx_seq_one_letter_code
_entity_poly.pdbx_strand_id
1 'polypeptide(L)'
;MIRFAPSPTGPLHLGHAYSALLAHDVARANDGNFFLRIEDIDSTRARAHWEEQIYEDLNWLGITWDAEPIRQSDRLPAYQTALDTLWKRGLIYPCTCSRKDILAAGSAPQEGAPPTFGPDGLIYPGTCRRKPRPDVRPEGTALRLDISRAVDLLTQAGESRLHFTETAARDLNTQVPLQDMITNVGDIVLSRRDFLGSYHLAVVLDDAAQGITHVIRGEDIAPATQIHVLLQKLLNLPTPTYCHHGLIRDEAGKRLAKRDDARAIAKYREDGATPLDIRKMVGL
;
A
#
# COMPACT_ATOMS: atom_id res chain seq x y z
N MET A 1 -9.60 -12.70 9.16
CA MET A 1 -8.30 -12.10 9.55
C MET A 1 -8.19 -10.75 8.86
N ILE A 2 -8.12 -9.67 9.64
CA ILE A 2 -8.13 -8.28 9.20
C ILE A 2 -6.99 -7.54 9.89
N ARG A 3 -6.44 -6.49 9.29
CA ARG A 3 -5.44 -5.63 9.93
C ARG A 3 -5.74 -4.14 9.80
N PHE A 4 -5.31 -3.39 10.80
CA PHE A 4 -5.00 -1.97 10.67
C PHE A 4 -3.49 -1.78 10.57
N ALA A 5 -3.03 -1.01 9.58
CA ALA A 5 -1.62 -0.91 9.23
C ALA A 5 -1.14 0.56 9.13
N PRO A 6 -0.99 1.29 10.25
CA PRO A 6 -0.56 2.69 10.23
C PRO A 6 0.96 2.84 10.07
N SER A 7 1.38 3.94 9.42
CA SER A 7 2.78 4.39 9.42
C SER A 7 3.03 5.36 10.57
N PRO A 8 4.09 5.19 11.38
CA PRO A 8 4.41 6.06 12.53
C PRO A 8 5.13 7.35 12.09
N THR A 9 4.54 8.09 11.14
CA THR A 9 5.12 9.31 10.56
C THR A 9 4.45 10.60 11.05
N GLY A 10 3.49 10.48 11.96
CA GLY A 10 2.70 11.56 12.53
C GLY A 10 1.55 11.00 13.39
N PRO A 11 0.78 11.86 14.06
CA PRO A 11 -0.32 11.43 14.91
C PRO A 11 -1.48 10.81 14.10
N LEU A 12 -2.24 9.92 14.73
CA LEU A 12 -3.50 9.43 14.15
C LEU A 12 -4.52 10.58 14.07
N HIS A 13 -5.35 10.56 13.03
CA HIS A 13 -6.43 11.54 12.81
C HIS A 13 -7.76 10.81 12.57
N LEU A 14 -8.87 11.52 12.45
CA LEU A 14 -10.21 10.91 12.29
C LEU A 14 -10.31 9.87 11.16
N GLY A 15 -9.67 10.08 10.01
CA GLY A 15 -9.62 9.06 8.95
C GLY A 15 -8.93 7.75 9.35
N HIS A 16 -7.88 7.81 10.17
CA HIS A 16 -7.21 6.64 10.72
C HIS A 16 -8.10 5.96 11.76
N ALA A 17 -8.71 6.72 12.66
CA ALA A 17 -9.65 6.20 13.65
C ALA A 17 -10.83 5.48 12.97
N TYR A 18 -11.43 6.08 11.94
CA TYR A 18 -12.48 5.42 11.16
C TYR A 18 -12.03 4.09 10.56
N SER A 19 -10.88 4.09 9.88
CA SER A 19 -10.33 2.88 9.25
C SER A 19 -10.08 1.78 10.28
N ALA A 20 -9.50 2.13 11.44
CA ALA A 20 -9.18 1.20 12.50
C ALA A 20 -10.45 0.65 13.19
N LEU A 21 -11.41 1.53 13.53
CA LEU A 21 -12.68 1.16 14.17
C LEU A 21 -13.51 0.27 13.25
N LEU A 22 -13.67 0.64 11.98
CA LEU A 22 -14.42 -0.15 11.00
C LEU A 22 -13.80 -1.53 10.83
N ALA A 23 -12.47 -1.60 10.63
CA ALA A 23 -11.77 -2.87 10.46
C ALA A 23 -11.84 -3.76 11.71
N HIS A 24 -11.72 -3.17 12.90
CA HIS A 24 -11.86 -3.87 14.17
C HIS A 24 -13.27 -4.40 14.37
N ASP A 25 -14.30 -3.56 14.19
CA ASP A 25 -15.69 -3.95 14.39
C ASP A 25 -16.13 -5.03 13.41
N VAL A 26 -15.70 -4.96 12.14
CA VAL A 26 -15.96 -6.02 11.16
C VAL A 26 -15.28 -7.33 11.55
N ALA A 27 -14.05 -7.28 12.08
CA ALA A 27 -13.40 -8.48 12.59
C ALA A 27 -14.17 -9.08 13.76
N ARG A 28 -14.56 -8.27 14.76
CA ARG A 28 -15.31 -8.73 15.95
C ARG A 28 -16.70 -9.24 15.61
N ALA A 29 -17.43 -8.58 14.71
CA ALA A 29 -18.77 -8.99 14.29
C ALA A 29 -18.79 -10.34 13.53
N ASN A 30 -17.63 -10.80 13.04
CA ASN A 30 -17.49 -12.06 12.30
C ASN A 30 -16.61 -13.08 13.06
N ASP A 31 -16.44 -12.92 14.39
CA ASP A 31 -15.59 -13.77 15.23
C ASP A 31 -14.18 -13.97 14.67
N GLY A 32 -13.67 -12.96 13.96
CA GLY A 32 -12.40 -12.99 13.25
C GLY A 32 -11.28 -12.28 14.00
N ASN A 33 -10.04 -12.59 13.60
CA ASN A 33 -8.88 -11.91 14.17
C ASN A 33 -8.63 -10.53 13.57
N PHE A 34 -8.22 -9.60 14.44
CA PHE A 34 -7.74 -8.26 14.13
C PHE A 34 -6.28 -8.10 14.53
N PHE A 35 -5.47 -7.60 13.60
CA PHE A 35 -4.03 -7.40 13.78
C PHE A 35 -3.65 -5.92 13.63
N LEU A 36 -2.62 -5.51 14.39
CA LEU A 36 -1.93 -4.24 14.19
C LEU A 36 -0.59 -4.50 13.49
N ARG A 37 -0.28 -3.69 12.47
CA ARG A 37 1.03 -3.72 11.79
C ARG A 37 1.58 -2.31 11.66
N ILE A 38 2.80 -2.07 12.13
CA ILE A 38 3.46 -0.77 12.00
C ILE A 38 4.22 -0.72 10.68
N GLU A 39 3.80 0.16 9.77
CA GLU A 39 4.40 0.35 8.44
C GLU A 39 5.48 1.46 8.48
N ASP A 40 6.61 1.15 9.12
CA ASP A 40 7.74 2.04 9.41
C ASP A 40 8.84 2.06 8.34
N ILE A 41 8.48 1.73 7.10
CA ILE A 41 9.44 1.64 5.97
C ILE A 41 10.08 2.97 5.59
N ASP A 42 9.48 4.10 5.97
CA ASP A 42 10.06 5.43 5.73
C ASP A 42 10.88 5.87 6.94
N SER A 43 12.12 5.41 7.01
CA SER A 43 13.07 5.73 8.10
C SER A 43 13.33 7.23 8.27
N THR A 44 13.09 8.04 7.24
CA THR A 44 13.27 9.50 7.32
C THR A 44 12.18 10.17 8.15
N ARG A 45 10.97 9.61 8.17
CA ARG A 45 9.79 10.16 8.84
C ARG A 45 9.30 9.33 10.03
N ALA A 46 9.55 8.03 10.04
CA ALA A 46 9.15 7.14 11.12
C ALA A 46 9.85 7.50 12.43
N ARG A 47 9.11 7.59 13.54
CA ARG A 47 9.65 7.90 14.87
C ARG A 47 9.00 7.03 15.94
N ALA A 48 9.80 6.59 16.91
CA ALA A 48 9.32 5.75 18.03
C ALA A 48 8.15 6.39 18.80
N HIS A 49 8.22 7.70 19.09
CA HIS A 49 7.13 8.39 19.80
C HIS A 49 5.80 8.40 19.02
N TRP A 50 5.84 8.36 17.68
CA TRP A 50 4.61 8.22 16.89
C TRP A 50 4.06 6.81 16.95
N GLU A 51 4.91 5.80 17.03
CA GLU A 51 4.49 4.42 17.27
C GLU A 51 3.85 4.26 18.65
N GLU A 52 4.47 4.81 19.70
CA GLU A 52 3.91 4.85 21.05
C GLU A 52 2.54 5.54 21.08
N GLN A 53 2.42 6.70 20.41
CA GLN A 53 1.14 7.42 20.30
C GLN A 53 0.07 6.60 19.57
N ILE A 54 0.44 5.84 18.54
CA ILE A 54 -0.49 4.93 17.85
C ILE A 54 -1.07 3.92 18.83
N TYR A 55 -0.24 3.28 19.66
CA TYR A 55 -0.73 2.32 20.65
C TYR A 55 -1.64 3.00 21.69
N GLU A 56 -1.27 4.17 22.19
CA GLU A 56 -2.10 4.91 23.14
C GLU A 56 -3.47 5.31 22.56
N ASP A 57 -3.48 5.85 21.34
CA ASP A 57 -4.69 6.31 20.67
C ASP A 57 -5.64 5.14 20.38
N LEU A 58 -5.10 4.01 19.88
CA LEU A 58 -5.90 2.82 19.62
C LEU A 58 -6.48 2.20 20.90
N ASN A 59 -5.68 2.08 21.96
CA ASN A 59 -6.16 1.60 23.25
C ASN A 59 -7.25 2.51 23.82
N TRP A 60 -7.06 3.82 23.73
CA TRP A 60 -8.06 4.80 24.19
C TRP A 60 -9.37 4.70 23.39
N LEU A 61 -9.30 4.44 22.08
CA LEU A 61 -10.47 4.17 21.23
C LEU A 61 -11.16 2.82 21.53
N GLY A 62 -10.60 2.00 22.43
CA GLY A 62 -11.11 0.67 22.77
C GLY A 62 -10.77 -0.41 21.74
N ILE A 63 -9.76 -0.18 20.90
CA ILE A 63 -9.31 -1.13 19.88
C ILE A 63 -8.24 -2.03 20.49
N THR A 64 -8.45 -3.34 20.38
CA THR A 64 -7.49 -4.38 20.80
C THR A 64 -7.12 -5.25 19.61
N TRP A 65 -5.96 -5.89 19.66
CA TRP A 65 -5.45 -6.79 18.61
C TRP A 65 -5.07 -8.15 19.18
N ASP A 66 -5.13 -9.19 18.33
CA ASP A 66 -5.10 -10.59 18.77
C ASP A 66 -3.71 -11.25 18.74
N ALA A 67 -2.69 -10.51 18.31
CA ALA A 67 -1.30 -10.95 18.35
C ALA A 67 -0.37 -9.74 18.46
N GLU A 68 0.87 -9.96 18.91
CA GLU A 68 1.88 -8.90 19.00
C GLU A 68 1.99 -8.11 17.67
N PRO A 69 1.99 -6.76 17.73
CA PRO A 69 2.17 -5.95 16.54
C PRO A 69 3.48 -6.28 15.83
N ILE A 70 3.43 -6.41 14.51
CA ILE A 70 4.64 -6.58 13.70
C ILE A 70 5.08 -5.23 13.13
N ARG A 71 6.39 -5.01 13.00
CA ARG A 71 6.99 -3.85 12.32
C ARG A 71 7.58 -4.27 10.99
N GLN A 72 7.44 -3.44 9.95
CA GLN A 72 7.99 -3.75 8.62
C GLN A 72 9.52 -3.69 8.59
N SER A 73 10.13 -2.85 9.43
CA SER A 73 11.59 -2.80 9.62
C SER A 73 12.19 -4.11 10.15
N ASP A 74 11.43 -4.92 10.88
CA ASP A 74 11.86 -6.24 11.35
C ASP A 74 11.76 -7.33 10.25
N ARG A 75 11.18 -6.99 9.09
CA ARG A 75 10.82 -7.95 8.02
C ARG A 75 11.69 -7.87 6.76
N LEU A 76 12.77 -7.10 6.81
CA LEU A 76 13.71 -6.96 5.69
C LEU A 76 14.20 -8.30 5.09
N PRO A 77 14.47 -9.37 5.86
CA PRO A 77 14.88 -10.65 5.28
C PRO A 77 13.82 -11.28 4.36
N ALA A 78 12.53 -11.09 4.65
CA ALA A 78 11.45 -11.56 3.78
C ALA A 78 11.41 -10.77 2.48
N TYR A 79 11.60 -9.45 2.56
CA TYR A 79 11.63 -8.57 1.39
C TYR A 79 12.85 -8.84 0.50
N GLN A 80 14.01 -9.07 1.10
CA GLN A 80 15.24 -9.53 0.44
C GLN A 80 14.97 -10.80 -0.38
N THR A 81 14.37 -11.81 0.25
CA THR A 81 14.07 -13.11 -0.39
C THR A 81 13.13 -12.97 -1.58
N ALA A 82 12.09 -12.14 -1.45
CA ALA A 82 11.16 -11.86 -2.54
C ALA A 82 11.84 -11.13 -3.71
N LEU A 83 12.66 -10.12 -3.42
CA LEU A 83 13.44 -9.39 -4.44
C LEU A 83 14.43 -10.31 -5.16
N ASP A 84 15.11 -11.20 -4.44
CA ASP A 84 16.03 -12.17 -5.04
C ASP A 84 15.30 -13.17 -5.94
N THR A 85 14.08 -13.57 -5.55
CA THR A 85 13.22 -14.43 -6.38
C THR A 85 12.79 -13.73 -7.67
N LEU A 86 12.31 -12.49 -7.58
CA LEU A 86 11.93 -11.69 -8.75
C LEU A 86 13.14 -11.40 -9.65
N TRP A 87 14.31 -11.18 -9.05
CA TRP A 87 15.56 -10.98 -9.76
C TRP A 87 15.95 -12.24 -10.53
N LYS A 88 16.02 -13.41 -9.90
CA LYS A 88 16.36 -14.67 -10.59
C LYS A 88 15.44 -14.93 -11.78
N ARG A 89 14.16 -14.55 -11.68
CA ARG A 89 13.15 -14.70 -12.74
C ARG A 89 13.19 -13.65 -13.84
N GLY A 90 14.10 -12.67 -13.80
CA GLY A 90 14.18 -11.67 -14.88
C GLY A 90 13.16 -10.54 -14.78
N LEU A 91 12.39 -10.45 -13.69
CA LEU A 91 11.21 -9.57 -13.58
C LEU A 91 11.51 -8.18 -13.04
N ILE A 92 12.65 -7.98 -12.38
CA ILE A 92 13.04 -6.67 -11.85
C ILE A 92 14.41 -6.24 -12.37
N TYR A 93 14.63 -4.93 -12.43
CA TYR A 93 15.86 -4.31 -12.93
C TYR A 93 16.24 -3.05 -12.13
N PRO A 94 17.53 -2.66 -12.10
CA PRO A 94 17.97 -1.48 -11.37
C PRO A 94 17.62 -0.18 -12.11
N CYS A 95 17.20 0.82 -11.36
CA CYS A 95 16.88 2.15 -11.85
C CYS A 95 17.73 3.19 -11.13
N THR A 96 18.37 4.07 -11.91
CA THR A 96 19.17 5.19 -11.41
C THR A 96 18.54 6.55 -11.71
N CYS A 97 17.34 6.57 -12.30
CA CYS A 97 16.66 7.81 -12.67
C CYS A 97 16.19 8.57 -11.42
N SER A 98 16.52 9.86 -11.35
CA SER A 98 15.89 10.79 -10.42
C SER A 98 14.48 11.14 -10.89
N ARG A 99 13.66 11.72 -9.99
CA ARG A 99 12.32 12.22 -10.35
C ARG A 99 12.39 13.25 -11.49
N LYS A 100 13.44 14.09 -11.51
CA LYS A 100 13.68 15.07 -12.57
C LYS A 100 13.94 14.38 -13.91
N ASP A 101 14.73 13.31 -13.93
CA ASP A 101 15.01 12.55 -15.15
C ASP A 101 13.74 11.91 -15.72
N ILE A 102 12.89 11.37 -14.84
CA ILE A 102 11.62 10.73 -15.23
C ILE A 102 10.68 11.77 -15.87
N LEU A 103 10.55 12.94 -15.25
CA LEU A 103 9.73 14.04 -15.79
C LEU A 103 10.25 14.53 -17.13
N ALA A 104 11.57 14.72 -17.26
CA ALA A 104 12.20 15.17 -18.50
C ALA A 104 12.02 14.15 -19.63
N ALA A 105 12.19 12.86 -19.34
CA ALA A 105 11.98 11.78 -20.31
C ALA A 105 10.50 11.63 -20.71
N GLY A 106 9.57 11.83 -19.78
CA GLY A 106 8.13 11.81 -20.05
C GLY A 106 7.60 13.04 -20.80
N SER A 107 8.40 14.11 -20.87
CA SER A 107 8.05 15.38 -21.54
C SER A 107 8.79 15.57 -22.88
N ALA A 108 9.40 14.52 -23.42
CA ALA A 108 10.25 14.60 -24.60
C ALA A 108 9.48 14.94 -25.91
N PRO A 109 10.10 15.64 -26.88
CA PRO A 109 9.41 16.55 -27.80
C PRO A 109 8.70 15.92 -29.01
N GLN A 110 8.67 14.60 -29.15
CA GLN A 110 8.18 13.97 -30.39
C GLN A 110 6.66 13.74 -30.40
N GLU A 111 5.95 13.84 -29.26
CA GLU A 111 4.48 13.69 -29.24
C GLU A 111 3.73 14.63 -28.30
N GLY A 112 4.35 15.63 -27.67
CA GLY A 112 3.63 16.68 -26.91
C GLY A 112 2.64 16.21 -25.83
N ALA A 113 2.63 14.91 -25.52
CA ALA A 113 1.68 14.29 -24.63
C ALA A 113 2.12 14.58 -23.19
N PRO A 114 1.19 15.03 -22.33
CA PRO A 114 1.52 15.26 -20.93
C PRO A 114 1.95 13.93 -20.27
N PRO A 115 2.83 14.00 -19.25
CA PRO A 115 3.21 12.82 -18.49
C PRO A 115 1.99 12.08 -17.95
N THR A 116 1.93 10.77 -18.18
CA THR A 116 0.82 9.92 -17.71
C THR A 116 0.99 9.57 -16.24
N PHE A 117 -0.11 9.59 -15.49
CA PHE A 117 -0.14 9.22 -14.08
C PHE A 117 -0.96 7.95 -13.90
N GLY A 118 -0.39 7.01 -13.16
CA GLY A 118 -1.01 5.77 -12.72
C GLY A 118 -1.19 5.74 -11.20
N PRO A 119 -1.56 4.57 -10.64
CA PRO A 119 -1.81 4.42 -9.21
C PRO A 119 -0.60 4.69 -8.30
N ASP A 120 0.64 4.46 -8.78
CA ASP A 120 1.90 4.74 -8.07
C ASP A 120 2.50 6.11 -8.48
N GLY A 121 1.67 7.01 -9.02
CA GLY A 121 2.08 8.32 -9.49
C GLY A 121 2.58 8.31 -10.93
N LEU A 122 3.67 9.03 -11.20
CA LEU A 122 4.19 9.21 -12.56
C LEU A 122 4.60 7.87 -13.17
N ILE A 123 3.98 7.49 -14.29
CA ILE A 123 4.29 6.25 -14.99
C ILE A 123 5.73 6.33 -15.52
N TYR A 124 6.55 5.33 -15.17
CA TYR A 124 7.95 5.31 -15.54
C TYR A 124 8.12 5.07 -17.05
N PRO A 125 8.88 5.90 -17.79
CA PRO A 125 9.03 5.79 -19.24
C PRO A 125 9.97 4.66 -19.68
N GLY A 126 10.44 3.80 -18.77
CA GLY A 126 11.27 2.64 -19.10
C GLY A 126 12.74 2.96 -19.42
N THR A 127 13.24 4.16 -19.11
CA THR A 127 14.61 4.61 -19.47
C THR A 127 15.73 3.63 -19.06
N CYS A 128 15.61 2.97 -17.92
CA CYS A 128 16.58 2.00 -17.42
C CYS A 128 16.23 0.54 -17.77
N ARG A 129 15.06 0.26 -18.36
CA ARG A 129 14.55 -1.11 -18.56
C ARG A 129 15.50 -1.97 -19.41
N ARG A 130 16.12 -1.36 -20.43
CA ARG A 130 17.02 -2.05 -21.38
C ARG A 130 18.50 -1.98 -20.99
N LYS A 131 18.84 -1.40 -19.83
CA LYS A 131 20.23 -1.37 -19.37
C LYS A 131 20.69 -2.79 -19.03
N PRO A 132 21.98 -3.11 -19.22
CA PRO A 132 22.52 -4.41 -18.83
C PRO A 132 22.23 -4.71 -17.37
N ARG A 133 21.73 -5.93 -17.13
CA ARG A 133 21.45 -6.41 -15.79
C ARG A 133 22.67 -7.20 -15.29
N PRO A 134 23.26 -6.84 -14.14
CA PRO A 134 24.33 -7.65 -13.56
C PRO A 134 23.82 -9.05 -13.18
N ASP A 135 24.73 -10.02 -13.03
CA ASP A 135 24.35 -11.38 -12.62
C ASP A 135 23.80 -11.38 -11.18
N VAL A 136 24.51 -10.70 -10.29
CA VAL A 136 24.11 -10.49 -8.89
C VAL A 136 23.25 -9.23 -8.79
N ARG A 137 22.18 -9.31 -7.99
CA ARG A 137 21.31 -8.17 -7.72
C ARG A 137 22.09 -7.06 -7.00
N PRO A 138 22.06 -5.81 -7.49
CA PRO A 138 22.70 -4.71 -6.77
C PRO A 138 21.95 -4.38 -5.49
N GLU A 139 22.70 -4.08 -4.45
CA GLU A 139 22.21 -3.51 -3.19
C GLU A 139 22.19 -1.97 -3.26
N GLY A 140 21.44 -1.32 -2.36
CA GLY A 140 21.39 0.14 -2.28
C GLY A 140 20.92 0.86 -3.55
N THR A 141 20.25 0.14 -4.46
CA THR A 141 19.77 0.67 -5.74
C THR A 141 18.27 0.50 -5.83
N ALA A 142 17.58 1.49 -6.41
CA ALA A 142 16.16 1.36 -6.65
C ALA A 142 15.91 0.23 -7.65
N LEU A 143 14.99 -0.67 -7.33
CA LEU A 143 14.62 -1.79 -8.20
C LEU A 143 13.20 -1.57 -8.68
N ARG A 144 12.98 -1.72 -9.99
CA ARG A 144 11.65 -1.61 -10.61
C ARG A 144 11.19 -2.95 -11.13
N LEU A 145 9.88 -3.19 -11.05
CA LEU A 145 9.21 -4.28 -11.74
C LEU A 145 9.10 -3.96 -13.22
N ASP A 146 9.57 -4.84 -14.10
CA ASP A 146 9.28 -4.79 -15.53
C ASP A 146 7.86 -5.33 -15.74
N ILE A 147 6.89 -4.41 -15.85
CA ILE A 147 5.49 -4.81 -15.99
C ILE A 147 5.26 -5.54 -17.32
N SER A 148 5.95 -5.15 -18.40
CA SER A 148 5.82 -5.84 -19.68
C SER A 148 6.23 -7.31 -19.55
N ARG A 149 7.38 -7.60 -18.93
CA ARG A 149 7.80 -8.99 -18.69
C ARG A 149 6.87 -9.75 -17.74
N ALA A 150 6.35 -9.07 -16.72
CA ALA A 150 5.39 -9.67 -15.79
C ALA A 150 4.09 -10.07 -16.52
N VAL A 151 3.58 -9.21 -17.40
CA VAL A 151 2.41 -9.48 -18.23
C VAL A 151 2.69 -10.62 -19.20
N ASP A 152 3.81 -10.59 -19.92
CA ASP A 152 4.20 -11.66 -20.85
C ASP A 152 4.25 -13.02 -20.15
N LEU A 153 4.85 -13.07 -18.96
CA LEU A 153 4.92 -14.29 -18.16
C LEU A 153 3.54 -14.83 -17.79
N LEU A 154 2.63 -13.97 -17.34
CA LEU A 154 1.28 -14.38 -16.95
C LEU A 154 0.44 -14.78 -18.18
N THR A 155 0.58 -14.07 -19.30
CA THR A 155 -0.08 -14.41 -20.56
C THR A 155 0.39 -15.76 -21.10
N GLN A 156 1.68 -16.06 -21.03
CA GLN A 156 2.21 -17.39 -21.37
C GLN A 156 1.68 -18.49 -20.45
N ALA A 157 1.33 -18.16 -19.21
CA ALA A 157 0.67 -19.07 -18.27
C ALA A 157 -0.86 -19.17 -18.47
N GLY A 158 -1.41 -18.55 -19.52
CA GLY A 158 -2.84 -18.61 -19.86
C GLY A 158 -3.72 -17.54 -19.18
N GLU A 159 -3.13 -16.61 -18.44
CA GLU A 159 -3.86 -15.52 -17.80
C GLU A 159 -4.07 -14.36 -18.78
N SER A 160 -5.27 -13.77 -18.80
CA SER A 160 -5.55 -12.56 -19.59
C SER A 160 -5.95 -11.37 -18.71
N ARG A 161 -6.32 -11.64 -17.46
CA ARG A 161 -6.89 -10.68 -16.52
C ARG A 161 -6.44 -10.97 -15.09
N LEU A 162 -6.21 -9.92 -14.31
CA LEU A 162 -6.14 -10.00 -12.85
C LEU A 162 -7.57 -10.01 -12.29
N HIS A 163 -7.78 -10.79 -11.24
CA HIS A 163 -9.09 -10.97 -10.61
C HIS A 163 -8.99 -10.72 -9.12
N PHE A 164 -9.92 -9.94 -8.57
CA PHE A 164 -10.09 -9.78 -7.13
C PHE A 164 -11.53 -9.40 -6.80
N THR A 165 -11.95 -9.70 -5.56
CA THR A 165 -13.28 -9.35 -5.07
C THR A 165 -13.20 -8.07 -4.24
N GLU A 166 -14.13 -7.16 -4.49
CA GLU A 166 -14.35 -5.94 -3.72
C GLU A 166 -15.78 -5.95 -3.16
N THR A 167 -15.93 -5.73 -1.85
CA THR A 167 -17.24 -5.86 -1.16
C THR A 167 -17.82 -4.54 -0.65
N ALA A 168 -17.04 -3.46 -0.64
CA ALA A 168 -17.55 -2.16 -0.22
C ALA A 168 -18.49 -1.59 -1.31
N ALA A 169 -19.75 -1.38 -0.95
CA ALA A 169 -20.86 -0.87 -1.78
C ALA A 169 -21.49 -1.82 -2.80
N ARG A 170 -20.77 -2.82 -3.34
CA ARG A 170 -21.31 -3.89 -4.20
C ARG A 170 -20.38 -5.10 -4.12
N ASP A 171 -20.92 -6.33 -4.14
CA ASP A 171 -20.12 -7.54 -4.33
C ASP A 171 -19.61 -7.59 -5.79
N LEU A 172 -18.50 -6.89 -6.04
CA LEU A 172 -17.91 -6.74 -7.36
C LEU A 172 -16.73 -7.70 -7.51
N ASN A 173 -16.85 -8.60 -8.48
CA ASN A 173 -15.71 -9.33 -9.00
C ASN A 173 -15.01 -8.45 -10.05
N THR A 174 -13.97 -7.75 -9.63
CA THR A 174 -13.22 -6.84 -10.47
C THR A 174 -12.23 -7.61 -11.33
N GLN A 175 -12.20 -7.26 -12.61
CA GLN A 175 -11.29 -7.82 -13.60
C GLN A 175 -10.47 -6.71 -14.25
N VAL A 176 -9.15 -6.83 -14.19
CA VAL A 176 -8.23 -5.86 -14.82
C VAL A 176 -7.51 -6.59 -15.96
N PRO A 177 -7.69 -6.19 -17.23
CA PRO A 177 -6.90 -6.72 -18.35
C PRO A 177 -5.40 -6.58 -18.07
N LEU A 178 -4.62 -7.63 -18.28
CA LEU A 178 -3.17 -7.58 -18.04
C LEU A 178 -2.50 -6.48 -18.87
N GLN A 179 -2.99 -6.23 -20.08
CA GLN A 179 -2.44 -5.20 -20.96
C GLN A 179 -2.59 -3.79 -20.38
N ASP A 180 -3.65 -3.52 -19.62
CA ASP A 180 -3.87 -2.22 -18.97
C ASP A 180 -2.80 -1.92 -17.92
N MET A 181 -2.16 -2.96 -17.35
CA MET A 181 -1.04 -2.76 -16.43
C MET A 181 0.14 -2.07 -17.12
N ILE A 182 0.38 -2.36 -18.41
CA ILE A 182 1.50 -1.76 -19.14
C ILE A 182 1.25 -0.27 -19.37
N THR A 183 0.04 0.11 -19.76
CA THR A 183 -0.30 1.49 -20.15
C THR A 183 -0.68 2.38 -18.98
N ASN A 184 -1.35 1.83 -17.96
CA ASN A 184 -1.99 2.60 -16.90
C ASN A 184 -1.23 2.52 -15.56
N VAL A 185 -0.28 1.58 -15.42
CA VAL A 185 0.53 1.41 -14.21
C VAL A 185 2.01 1.62 -14.52
N GLY A 186 2.56 0.83 -15.45
CA GLY A 186 3.98 0.84 -15.80
C GLY A 186 4.93 0.44 -14.66
N ASP A 187 6.23 0.56 -14.90
CA ASP A 187 7.24 -0.08 -14.06
C ASP A 187 7.38 0.55 -12.66
N ILE A 188 6.70 -0.02 -11.67
CA ILE A 188 6.68 0.45 -10.28
C ILE A 188 7.96 0.14 -9.51
N VAL A 189 8.21 0.88 -8.43
CA VAL A 189 9.36 0.65 -7.54
C VAL A 189 9.04 -0.46 -6.52
N LEU A 190 9.90 -1.47 -6.44
CA LEU A 190 9.82 -2.56 -5.44
C LEU A 190 10.91 -2.50 -4.37
N SER A 191 11.99 -1.75 -4.61
CA SER A 191 12.99 -1.43 -3.59
C SER A 191 13.48 -0.02 -3.79
N ARG A 192 13.77 0.69 -2.69
CA ARG A 192 14.36 2.03 -2.72
C ARG A 192 15.84 1.96 -2.37
N ARG A 193 16.55 3.09 -2.50
CA ARG A 193 17.97 3.21 -2.15
C ARG A 193 18.17 3.23 -0.63
N ASP A 194 17.27 3.89 0.06
CA ASP A 194 17.23 4.18 1.49
C ASP A 194 16.50 3.11 2.31
N PHE A 195 15.76 2.21 1.65
CA PHE A 195 15.03 1.12 2.29
C PHE A 195 14.91 -0.08 1.35
N LEU A 196 15.18 -1.28 1.88
CA LEU A 196 15.00 -2.53 1.15
C LEU A 196 13.51 -2.89 1.11
N GLY A 197 12.85 -2.50 0.02
CA GLY A 197 11.42 -2.71 -0.20
C GLY A 197 10.70 -1.44 -0.66
N SER A 198 9.40 -1.57 -0.88
CA SER A 198 8.47 -0.46 -1.13
C SER A 198 7.15 -0.78 -0.43
N TYR A 199 6.27 0.22 -0.31
CA TYR A 199 4.92 -0.01 0.21
C TYR A 199 4.22 -1.17 -0.50
N HIS A 200 4.27 -1.21 -1.84
CA HIS A 200 3.64 -2.26 -2.63
C HIS A 200 4.21 -3.66 -2.35
N LEU A 201 5.53 -3.79 -2.18
CA LEU A 201 6.15 -5.08 -1.87
C LEU A 201 5.88 -5.51 -0.43
N ALA A 202 6.01 -4.59 0.53
CA ALA A 202 5.88 -4.89 1.94
C ALA A 202 4.45 -5.31 2.28
N VAL A 203 3.44 -4.55 1.83
CA VAL A 203 2.03 -4.83 2.14
C VAL A 203 1.58 -6.21 1.63
N VAL A 204 2.00 -6.62 0.42
CA VAL A 204 1.58 -7.93 -0.13
C VAL A 204 2.24 -9.10 0.58
N LEU A 205 3.52 -8.96 0.96
CA LEU A 205 4.25 -10.00 1.68
C LEU A 205 3.75 -10.14 3.11
N ASP A 206 3.47 -9.02 3.76
CA ASP A 206 3.04 -9.02 5.16
C ASP A 206 1.58 -9.42 5.32
N ASP A 207 0.69 -9.00 4.41
CA ASP A 207 -0.69 -9.48 4.37
C ASP A 207 -0.72 -11.00 4.18
N ALA A 208 0.09 -11.55 3.28
CA ALA A 208 0.19 -13.00 3.08
C ALA A 208 0.74 -13.71 4.33
N ALA A 209 1.80 -13.18 4.95
CA ALA A 209 2.42 -13.80 6.12
C ALA A 209 1.58 -13.72 7.40
N GLN A 210 0.72 -12.70 7.55
CA GLN A 210 -0.26 -12.61 8.63
C GLN A 210 -1.57 -13.35 8.31
N GLY A 211 -1.68 -13.98 7.12
CA GLY A 211 -2.89 -14.67 6.69
C GLY A 211 -4.09 -13.74 6.52
N ILE A 212 -3.87 -12.46 6.19
CA ILE A 212 -4.96 -11.49 6.01
C ILE A 212 -5.90 -11.96 4.91
N THR A 213 -7.19 -12.08 5.25
CA THR A 213 -8.24 -12.51 4.31
C THR A 213 -9.10 -11.35 3.83
N HIS A 214 -9.21 -10.28 4.61
CA HIS A 214 -9.95 -9.08 4.22
C HIS A 214 -9.11 -7.83 4.48
N VAL A 215 -8.98 -7.00 3.44
CA VAL A 215 -8.26 -5.72 3.48
C VAL A 215 -9.29 -4.59 3.45
N ILE A 216 -9.51 -3.99 4.62
CA ILE A 216 -10.37 -2.82 4.79
C ILE A 216 -9.48 -1.56 4.83
N ARG A 217 -9.70 -0.63 3.89
CA ARG A 217 -8.91 0.60 3.77
C ARG A 217 -9.65 1.69 2.99
N GLY A 218 -9.13 2.91 2.95
CA GLY A 218 -9.76 4.02 2.23
C GLY A 218 -9.80 3.84 0.71
N GLU A 219 -10.84 4.36 0.06
CA GLU A 219 -10.99 4.37 -1.41
C GLU A 219 -9.87 5.10 -2.16
N ASP A 220 -9.12 5.97 -1.50
CA ASP A 220 -8.02 6.71 -2.12
C ASP A 220 -6.83 5.82 -2.54
N ILE A 221 -6.72 4.63 -1.97
CA ILE A 221 -5.72 3.63 -2.35
C ILE A 221 -6.32 2.44 -3.11
N ALA A 222 -7.60 2.49 -3.46
CA ALA A 222 -8.24 1.47 -4.29
C ALA A 222 -7.53 1.24 -5.64
N PRO A 223 -7.06 2.29 -6.37
CA PRO A 223 -6.32 2.08 -7.62
C PRO A 223 -5.03 1.28 -7.48
N ALA A 224 -4.42 1.23 -6.30
CA ALA A 224 -3.20 0.45 -6.04
C ALA A 224 -3.48 -1.06 -5.91
N THR A 225 -4.74 -1.48 -5.78
CA THR A 225 -5.11 -2.89 -5.61
C THR A 225 -4.66 -3.75 -6.79
N GLN A 226 -4.75 -3.25 -8.02
CA GLN A 226 -4.27 -3.98 -9.21
C GLN A 226 -2.76 -4.27 -9.17
N ILE A 227 -1.97 -3.36 -8.58
CA ILE A 227 -0.54 -3.58 -8.34
C ILE A 227 -0.34 -4.72 -7.34
N HIS A 228 -1.10 -4.69 -6.24
CA HIS A 228 -1.00 -5.69 -5.18
C HIS A 228 -1.39 -7.07 -5.69
N VAL A 229 -2.47 -7.19 -6.48
CA VAL A 229 -2.92 -8.44 -7.09
C VAL A 229 -1.92 -8.97 -8.12
N LEU A 230 -1.30 -8.09 -8.93
CA LEU A 230 -0.19 -8.50 -9.82
C LEU A 230 0.96 -9.10 -9.02
N LEU A 231 1.41 -8.43 -7.96
CA LEU A 231 2.50 -8.92 -7.12
C LEU A 231 2.15 -10.23 -6.41
N GLN A 232 0.91 -10.37 -5.91
CA GLN A 232 0.43 -11.62 -5.31
C GLN A 232 0.50 -12.76 -6.31
N LYS A 233 0.00 -12.57 -7.54
CA LYS A 233 0.11 -13.56 -8.62
C LYS A 233 1.55 -13.90 -8.96
N LEU A 234 2.41 -12.90 -9.12
CA LEU A 234 3.83 -13.13 -9.44
C LEU A 234 4.54 -13.90 -8.33
N LEU A 235 4.26 -13.61 -7.06
CA LEU A 235 4.91 -14.21 -5.89
C LEU A 235 4.19 -15.47 -5.38
N ASN A 236 3.12 -15.92 -6.07
CA ASN A 236 2.29 -17.04 -5.66
C ASN A 236 1.73 -16.89 -4.23
N LEU A 237 1.20 -15.70 -3.93
CA LEU A 237 0.60 -15.35 -2.64
C LEU A 237 -0.94 -15.35 -2.75
N PRO A 238 -1.65 -15.58 -1.64
CA PRO A 238 -3.10 -15.46 -1.62
C PRO A 238 -3.56 -14.02 -1.90
N THR A 239 -4.71 -13.88 -2.57
CA THR A 239 -5.38 -12.60 -2.81
C THR A 239 -6.52 -12.44 -1.80
N PRO A 240 -6.48 -11.43 -0.91
CA PRO A 240 -7.56 -11.17 0.02
C PRO A 240 -8.77 -10.54 -0.69
N THR A 241 -9.91 -10.56 0.00
CA THR A 241 -11.07 -9.74 -0.36
C THR A 241 -10.80 -8.29 0.03
N TYR A 242 -11.09 -7.33 -0.85
CA TYR A 242 -10.88 -5.90 -0.58
C TYR A 242 -12.19 -5.22 -0.20
N CYS A 243 -12.11 -4.24 0.69
CA CYS A 243 -13.24 -3.39 1.08
C CYS A 243 -12.72 -1.96 1.19
N HIS A 244 -13.02 -1.15 0.18
CA HIS A 244 -12.61 0.25 0.12
C HIS A 244 -13.71 1.15 0.67
N HIS A 245 -13.52 1.66 1.90
CA HIS A 245 -14.50 2.52 2.53
C HIS A 245 -14.36 3.98 2.05
N GLY A 246 -15.47 4.72 2.13
CA GLY A 246 -15.48 6.15 1.83
C GLY A 246 -14.52 6.93 2.73
N LEU A 247 -14.03 8.07 2.23
CA LEU A 247 -13.15 8.95 3.00
C LEU A 247 -13.96 9.84 3.94
N ILE A 248 -13.45 10.06 5.15
CA ILE A 248 -14.05 11.03 6.07
C ILE A 248 -13.85 12.46 5.55
N ARG A 249 -14.96 13.19 5.49
CA ARG A 249 -15.07 14.56 4.99
C ARG A 249 -15.69 15.46 6.04
N ASP A 250 -15.37 16.75 6.01
CA ASP A 250 -16.05 17.76 6.83
C ASP A 250 -17.43 18.13 6.25
N GLU A 251 -18.15 19.01 6.96
CA GLU A 251 -19.46 19.54 6.55
C GLU A 251 -19.44 20.24 5.19
N ALA A 252 -18.26 20.72 4.74
CA ALA A 252 -18.05 21.32 3.42
C ALA A 252 -17.67 20.27 2.34
N GLY A 253 -17.67 18.98 2.67
CA GLY A 253 -17.31 17.88 1.77
C GLY A 253 -15.80 17.71 1.54
N LYS A 254 -14.95 18.47 2.23
CA LYS A 254 -13.49 18.43 2.07
C LYS A 254 -12.90 17.30 2.92
N ARG A 255 -11.94 16.57 2.35
CA ARG A 255 -11.26 15.45 3.02
C ARG A 255 -10.50 15.93 4.26
N LEU A 256 -10.79 15.35 5.42
CA LEU A 256 -10.15 15.73 6.69
C LEU A 256 -8.65 15.43 6.72
N ALA A 257 -8.22 14.31 6.13
CA ALA A 257 -6.81 13.87 6.14
C ALA A 257 -5.86 14.75 5.30
N LYS A 258 -6.38 15.67 4.47
CA LYS A 258 -5.58 16.57 3.62
C LYS A 258 -5.56 18.03 4.11
N ARG A 259 -6.12 18.31 5.29
CA ARG A 259 -5.87 19.60 5.95
C ARG A 259 -4.52 19.52 6.64
N ASP A 260 -3.72 20.59 6.54
CA ASP A 260 -2.52 20.77 7.37
C ASP A 260 -2.87 20.80 8.88
N ASP A 261 -4.16 20.94 9.21
CA ASP A 261 -4.76 20.87 10.55
C ASP A 261 -5.59 19.58 10.79
N ALA A 262 -5.23 18.44 10.19
CA ALA A 262 -5.89 17.18 10.55
C ALA A 262 -5.67 16.91 12.04
N ARG A 263 -6.70 17.22 12.83
CA ARG A 263 -6.62 17.22 14.29
C ARG A 263 -6.30 15.80 14.79
N ALA A 264 -5.25 15.71 15.59
CA ALA A 264 -4.79 14.46 16.19
C ALA A 264 -5.86 13.86 17.11
N ILE A 265 -5.95 12.52 17.17
CA ILE A 265 -6.84 11.81 18.10
C ILE A 265 -6.51 12.17 19.55
N ALA A 266 -5.22 12.22 19.91
CA ALA A 266 -4.75 12.74 21.19
C ALA A 266 -5.36 14.11 21.55
N LYS A 267 -5.52 15.01 20.57
CA LYS A 267 -6.10 16.34 20.82
C LYS A 267 -7.61 16.31 21.04
N TYR A 268 -8.34 15.35 20.48
CA TYR A 268 -9.76 15.15 20.83
C TYR A 268 -9.89 14.64 22.27
N ARG A 269 -9.04 13.69 22.65
CA ARG A 269 -8.96 13.15 24.02
C ARG A 269 -8.65 14.23 25.05
N GLU A 270 -7.65 15.08 24.81
CA GLU A 270 -7.29 16.20 25.68
C GLU A 270 -8.42 17.20 25.89
N ASP A 271 -9.20 17.47 24.85
CA ASP A 271 -10.31 18.42 24.91
C ASP A 271 -11.61 17.77 25.45
N GLY A 272 -11.52 16.55 25.99
CA GLY A 272 -12.61 15.88 26.71
C GLY A 272 -13.58 15.07 25.85
N ALA A 273 -13.28 14.85 24.57
CA ALA A 273 -14.08 13.92 23.76
C ALA A 273 -13.97 12.51 24.31
N THR A 274 -15.01 11.69 24.12
CA THR A 274 -15.00 10.26 24.43
C THR A 274 -14.81 9.41 23.16
N PRO A 275 -14.45 8.12 23.27
CA PRO A 275 -14.43 7.22 22.11
C PRO A 275 -15.77 7.14 21.36
N LEU A 276 -16.89 7.28 22.09
CA LEU A 276 -18.22 7.32 21.48
C LEU A 276 -18.43 8.59 20.64
N ASP A 277 -17.87 9.73 21.07
CA ASP A 277 -17.93 10.95 20.28
C ASP A 277 -17.13 10.82 18.99
N ILE A 278 -15.96 10.16 19.03
CA ILE A 278 -15.18 9.86 17.82
C ILE A 278 -15.97 8.97 16.87
N ARG A 279 -16.61 7.90 17.35
CA ARG A 279 -17.48 7.02 16.54
C ARG A 279 -18.57 7.83 15.83
N LYS A 280 -19.30 8.67 16.57
CA LYS A 280 -20.31 9.57 15.99
C LYS A 280 -19.74 10.51 14.93
N MET A 281 -18.57 11.11 15.17
CA MET A 281 -17.91 12.02 14.21
C MET A 281 -17.50 11.33 12.91
N VAL A 282 -17.21 10.02 12.95
CA VAL A 282 -16.84 9.23 11.77
C VAL A 282 -17.98 8.41 11.18
N GLY A 283 -19.20 8.54 11.72
CA GLY A 283 -20.40 7.87 11.21
C GLY A 283 -20.50 6.38 11.56
N LEU A 284 -19.95 5.98 12.72
CA LEU A 284 -20.07 4.63 13.31
C LEU A 284 -20.95 4.63 14.56
#